data_AF-A0A926LWG9-F1
#
_entry.id   AF-A0A926LWG9-F1
#
_cell.length_a   1.000
_cell.length_b   1.000
_cell.length_c   1.000
_cell.angle_alpha   90.00
_cell.angle_beta   90.00
_cell.angle_gamma   90.00
#
_symmetry.space_group_name_H-M   'P 1'
#
loop_
_entity.id
_entity.type
_entity.pdbx_description
1 polymer ?
#
loop_
_entity_poly.entity_id
_entity_poly.type
_entity_poly.pdbx_seq_one_letter_code
_entity_poly.pdbx_strand_id
1 'polypeptide(L)' 'MKDKNLPPDNNTSSLEELTDQANQIIESLENENDLNSSVESYQQLLKLNNIIEKKFHKNFRSINEETNKKVKEIIKKK' A
#
# COMPACT_ATOMS: atom_id res chain seq x y z
N MET A 1 11.44 -19.77 -14.89
CA MET A 1 12.29 -18.55 -15.04
C MET A 1 11.36 -17.36 -15.17
N LYS A 2 11.32 -16.33 -14.32
CA LYS A 2 12.21 -15.83 -13.27
C LYS A 2 11.35 -15.62 -12.02
N ASP A 3 11.56 -16.42 -10.98
CA ASP A 3 11.07 -16.08 -9.64
C ASP A 3 11.78 -14.79 -9.24
N LYS A 4 11.07 -13.68 -9.40
CA LYS A 4 11.45 -12.43 -8.75
C LYS A 4 11.30 -12.72 -7.26
N ASN A 5 12.40 -13.09 -6.62
CA ASN A 5 12.59 -12.90 -5.18
C ASN A 5 12.43 -11.39 -4.94
N LEU A 6 11.18 -10.95 -4.84
CA LEU A 6 10.85 -9.66 -4.28
C LEU A 6 11.37 -9.70 -2.84
N PRO A 7 12.11 -8.66 -2.40
CA PRO A 7 12.53 -8.58 -1.03
C PRO A 7 11.30 -8.77 -0.12
N PRO A 8 11.47 -9.36 1.07
CA PRO A 8 10.39 -9.39 2.04
C PRO A 8 9.89 -7.96 2.20
N ASP A 9 8.59 -7.78 2.01
CA ASP A 9 7.88 -6.53 2.19
C ASP A 9 7.88 -6.22 3.70
N ASN A 10 9.07 -5.89 4.22
CA ASN A 10 9.37 -5.54 5.61
C ASN A 10 8.96 -4.10 5.89
N ASN A 11 7.96 -3.57 5.17
CA ASN A 11 7.27 -2.36 5.59
C ASN A 11 6.39 -2.74 6.78
N THR A 12 6.96 -2.60 7.98
CA THR A 12 6.27 -2.70 9.27
C THR A 12 5.17 -1.65 9.39
N SER A 13 5.25 -0.57 8.62
CA SER A 13 4.30 0.53 8.66
C SER A 13 2.89 0.09 8.25
N SER A 14 1.88 0.62 8.94
CA SER A 14 0.45 0.38 8.68
C SER A 14 0.02 0.98 7.33
N LEU A 15 -1.15 0.58 6.80
CA LEU A 15 -1.66 1.21 5.55
C LEU A 15 -1.98 2.69 5.78
N GLU A 16 -2.47 3.01 6.98
CA GLU A 16 -2.77 4.36 7.44
C GLU A 16 -1.50 5.20 7.52
N GLU A 17 -0.45 4.71 8.19
CA GLU A 17 0.83 5.43 8.31
C GLU A 17 1.48 5.73 6.95
N LEU A 18 1.37 4.80 5.99
CA LEU A 18 1.88 5.02 4.64
C LEU A 18 1.05 6.06 3.88
N THR A 19 -0.26 6.07 4.09
CA THR A 19 -1.18 7.04 3.49
C THR A 19 -0.96 8.43 4.08
N ASP A 20 -0.75 8.53 5.39
CA ASP A 20 -0.43 9.79 6.07
C ASP A 20 0.88 10.38 5.57
N GLN A 21 1.92 9.55 5.41
CA GLN A 21 3.18 9.99 4.79
C GLN A 21 2.99 10.48 3.36
N ALA A 22 2.14 9.83 2.57
CA ALA A 22 1.83 10.28 1.21
C ALA A 22 1.13 11.64 1.22
N ASN A 23 0.18 11.84 2.13
CA ASN A 23 -0.51 13.11 2.30
C ASN A 23 0.46 14.23 2.69
N GLN A 24 1.39 13.98 3.61
CA GLN A 24 2.42 14.97 3.98
C GLN A 24 3.31 15.37 2.80
N ILE A 25 3.70 14.42 1.94
CA ILE A 25 4.47 14.72 0.73
C ILE A 25 3.63 15.54 -0.25
N ILE A 26 2.34 15.23 -0.42
CA ILE A 26 1.43 16.00 -1.27
C ILE A 26 1.30 17.44 -0.76
N GLU A 27 1.03 17.63 0.52
CA GLU A 27 0.96 18.97 1.13
C GLU A 27 2.27 19.75 0.91
N SER A 28 3.42 19.09 1.05
CA SER A 28 4.72 19.71 0.79
C SER A 28 4.88 20.12 -0.68
N LEU A 29 4.46 19.25 -1.61
CA LEU A 29 4.51 19.50 -3.06
C LEU A 29 3.55 20.62 -3.48
N GLU A 30 2.37 20.73 -2.87
CA GLU A 30 1.40 21.79 -3.16
C GLU A 30 1.89 23.18 -2.74
N ASN A 31 2.78 23.24 -1.75
CA ASN A 31 3.38 24.49 -1.26
C ASN A 31 4.72 24.82 -1.96
N GLU A 32 5.29 23.90 -2.73
CA GLU A 32 6.57 24.08 -3.41
C GLU A 32 6.37 24.85 -4.74
N ASN A 33 7.19 25.88 -4.95
CA ASN A 33 7.09 26.73 -6.15
C ASN A 33 8.19 26.42 -7.18
N ASP A 34 9.27 25.75 -6.78
CA ASP A 34 10.31 25.30 -7.72
C ASP A 34 10.05 23.86 -8.17
N LEU A 35 9.87 23.70 -9.49
CA LEU A 35 9.64 22.39 -10.06
C LEU A 35 10.85 21.48 -9.87
N ASN A 36 12.07 22.02 -9.93
CA ASN A 36 13.29 21.21 -9.83
C ASN A 36 13.51 20.65 -8.42
N SER A 37 13.23 21.44 -7.38
CA SER A 37 13.27 20.98 -5.99
C SER A 37 12.21 19.90 -5.70
N SER A 38 11.08 19.92 -6.42
CA SER A 38 9.96 18.99 -6.21
C SER A 38 10.14 17.59 -6.83
N VAL A 39 11.08 17.41 -7.79
CA VAL A 39 11.24 16.16 -8.56
C VAL A 39 11.48 14.96 -7.63
N GLU A 40 12.34 15.13 -6.63
CA GLU A 40 12.66 14.06 -5.69
C GLU A 40 11.44 13.66 -4.86
N SER A 41 10.71 14.65 -4.32
CA SER A 41 9.49 14.45 -3.55
C SER A 41 8.40 13.73 -4.37
N TYR A 42 8.23 14.08 -5.65
CA TYR A 42 7.33 13.35 -6.55
C TYR A 42 7.76 11.89 -6.77
N GLN A 43 9.06 11.63 -6.94
CA GLN A 43 9.56 10.26 -7.09
C GLN A 43 9.34 9.44 -5.80
N GLN A 44 9.51 10.06 -4.63
CA GLN A 44 9.22 9.45 -3.34
C GLN A 44 7.73 9.13 -3.21
N LEU A 45 6.84 10.08 -3.54
CA LEU A 45 5.40 9.88 -3.55
C LEU A 45 4.99 8.71 -4.47
N LEU A 46 5.57 8.62 -5.67
CA LEU A 46 5.28 7.53 -6.60
C LEU A 46 5.68 6.16 -6.02
N LYS A 47 6.86 6.07 -5.39
CA LYS A 47 7.31 4.83 -4.73
C LYS A 47 6.37 4.46 -3.58
N LEU A 48 5.99 5.44 -2.76
CA LEU A 48 5.10 5.24 -1.62
C LEU A 48 3.71 4.77 -2.06
N ASN A 49 3.15 5.38 -3.10
CA ASN A 49 1.84 5.00 -3.64
C ASN A 49 1.82 3.55 -4.17
N ASN A 50 2.90 3.12 -4.84
CA ASN A 50 3.04 1.73 -5.27
C ASN A 50 3.07 0.73 -4.10
N ILE A 51 3.60 1.13 -2.94
CA ILE A 51 3.61 0.29 -1.74
C ILE A 51 2.21 0.23 -1.12
N ILE A 52 1.53 1.38 -1.02
CA ILE A 52 0.15 1.49 -0.53
C ILE A 52 -0.77 0.58 -1.35
N GLU A 53 -0.70 0.65 -2.69
CA GLU A 53 -1.50 -0.17 -3.60
C GLU A 53 -1.29 -1.67 -3.34
N LYS A 54 -0.03 -2.12 -3.28
CA LYS A 54 0.29 -3.54 -3.02
C LYS A 54 -0.24 -3.99 -1.67
N LYS A 55 -0.07 -3.17 -0.64
CA LYS A 55 -0.52 -3.50 0.72
C LYS A 55 -2.04 -3.55 0.81
N PHE A 56 -2.73 -2.60 0.19
CA PHE A 56 -4.18 -2.59 0.08
C PHE A 56 -4.70 -3.87 -0.58
N HIS A 57 -4.13 -4.26 -1.73
CA HIS A 57 -4.53 -5.49 -2.42
C HIS A 57 -4.28 -6.75 -1.59
N LYS A 58 -3.16 -6.81 -0.87
CA LYS A 58 -2.85 -7.95 0.01
C LYS A 58 -3.86 -8.06 1.14
N ASN A 59 -4.16 -6.95 1.82
CA ASN A 59 -5.15 -6.90 2.89
C ASN A 59 -6.55 -7.29 2.38
N PHE A 60 -6.96 -6.74 1.23
CA PHE A 60 -8.24 -7.05 0.60
C PHE A 60 -8.38 -8.54 0.29
N ARG A 61 -7.35 -9.17 -0.30
CA ARG A 61 -7.35 -10.62 -0.58
C ARG A 61 -7.47 -11.44 0.71
N SER A 62 -6.70 -11.09 1.74
CA SER A 62 -6.75 -11.78 3.03
C SER A 62 -8.16 -11.72 3.66
N ILE A 63 -8.80 -10.55 3.64
CA ILE A 63 -10.16 -10.38 4.15
C ILE A 63 -11.16 -11.22 3.35
N ASN A 64 -11.05 -11.21 2.02
CA ASN A 64 -11.92 -11.99 1.15
C ASN A 64 -11.77 -13.51 1.39
N GLU A 65 -10.54 -14.00 1.51
CA GLU A 65 -10.27 -15.42 1.80
C GLU A 65 -10.83 -15.83 3.17
N GLU A 66 -10.59 -15.03 4.20
CA GLU A 66 -11.09 -15.29 5.56
C GLU A 66 -12.63 -15.27 5.60
N THR A 67 -13.25 -14.30 4.94
CA THR A 67 -14.71 -14.19 4.86
C THR A 67 -15.30 -15.40 4.15
N ASN A 68 -14.76 -15.78 3.00
CA ASN A 68 -15.21 -16.96 2.26
C ASN A 68 -15.06 -18.25 3.07
N LYS A 69 -13.98 -18.38 3.85
CA LYS A 69 -13.78 -19.50 4.76
C LYS A 69 -14.88 -19.52 5.84
N LYS A 70 -15.14 -18.40 6.51
CA LYS A 70 -16.19 -18.29 7.55
C LYS A 70 -17.57 -18.63 6.99
N VAL A 71 -17.92 -18.13 5.80
CA VAL A 71 -19.19 -18.43 5.13
C VAL A 71 -19.33 -19.93 4.84
N LYS A 72 -18.28 -20.57 4.29
CA LYS A 72 -18.29 -22.02 4.03
C LYS A 72 -18.47 -22.84 5.31
N GLU A 73 -17.83 -22.45 6.40
CA GLU A 73 -17.98 -23.13 7.69
C GLU A 73 -19.39 -22.98 8.28
N ILE A 74 -20.06 -21.85 8.06
CA ILE A 74 -21.47 -21.66 8.45
C ILE A 74 -22.38 -22.57 7.62
N ILE A 75 -22.17 -22.63 6.29
CA ILE A 75 -22.97 -23.46 5.38
C ILE A 75 -22.84 -24.95 5.73
N LYS A 76 -21.62 -25.44 6.03
CA LYS A 76 -21.38 -26.85 6.40
C LYS A 76 -22.01 -27.28 7.73
N LYS A 77 -22.25 -26.35 8.64
CA LYS A 77 -22.87 -26.63 9.95
C LYS A 77 -24.40 -26.72 9.88
N LYS A 78 -24.99 -26.34 8.75
CA LYS A 78 -26.42 -26.35 8.49
C LYS A 78 -26.80 -27.60 7.73
#